data_AF-A0A9P9D8W1-F1
#
_entry.id   AF-A0A9P9D8W1-F1
#
_cell.length_a   1.000
_cell.length_b   1.000
_cell.length_c   1.000
_cell.angle_alpha   90.00
_cell.angle_beta   90.00
_cell.angle_gamma   90.00
#
_symmetry.space_group_name_H-M   'P 1'
#
loop_
_entity.id
_entity.type
_entity.pdbx_description
1 polymer ?
#
loop_
_entity_poly.entity_id
_entity_poly.type
_entity_poly.pdbx_seq_one_letter_code
_entity_poly.pdbx_strand_id
1 'polypeptide(L)'
;MTYIHGNLEAMTKAKLEYLIHHIFLPTKLPGGDDSSAENETLLIGFVLDSLVRFLGEGTSEYETAIKPCMAMIKGLQISKGTQGSLSADGAQEVLRQLSPEAPVALFHVAAQNGGVLVHKTMTSVFFETFELSPANKAVMTTQGRLVRQFPANATEISCPDFEDETFQSVFTKTLEKMSHQTVQETKHKVRKAKQGHDEDRETVNPRIVTDLLPSILRGAGNQVSVP
;
A
#
# COMPACT_ATOMS: atom_id res chain seq x y z
N MET A 1 -17.26 -12.01 14.98
CA MET A 1 -16.27 -13.09 14.70
C MET A 1 -15.10 -12.91 15.62
N THR A 2 -14.83 -13.92 16.44
CA THR A 2 -13.79 -13.94 17.46
C THR A 2 -12.42 -13.87 16.78
N TYR A 3 -11.71 -12.76 16.93
CA TYR A 3 -10.36 -12.58 16.44
C TYR A 3 -9.45 -13.53 17.24
N ILE A 4 -8.91 -14.55 16.59
CA ILE A 4 -8.05 -15.54 17.24
C ILE A 4 -6.79 -14.80 17.69
N HIS A 5 -6.52 -14.83 19.00
CA HIS A 5 -5.24 -14.43 19.56
C HIS A 5 -4.13 -15.07 18.73
N GLY A 6 -3.34 -14.25 18.02
CA GLY A 6 -2.03 -14.70 17.54
C GLY A 6 -1.25 -15.13 18.77
N ASN A 7 -1.20 -16.43 19.02
CA ASN A 7 -0.53 -16.99 20.17
C ASN A 7 0.96 -16.64 20.04
N LEU A 8 1.45 -15.77 20.93
CA LEU A 8 2.87 -15.38 20.97
C LEU A 8 3.78 -16.62 21.14
N GLU A 9 3.24 -17.76 21.59
CA GLU A 9 3.94 -19.04 21.72
C GLU A 9 4.46 -19.62 20.39
N ALA A 10 4.02 -19.12 19.22
CA ALA A 10 4.53 -19.53 17.90
C ALA A 10 5.53 -18.53 17.27
N MET A 11 5.93 -17.48 17.99
CA MET A 11 6.86 -16.47 17.48
C MET A 11 8.29 -17.02 17.44
N THR A 12 8.77 -17.37 16.24
CA THR A 12 10.16 -17.78 16.07
C THR A 12 11.10 -16.57 16.18
N LYS A 13 12.37 -16.82 16.51
CA LYS A 13 13.41 -15.78 16.55
C LYS A 13 13.47 -14.98 15.24
N ALA A 14 13.40 -15.67 14.09
CA ALA A 14 13.45 -15.03 12.77
C ALA A 14 12.25 -14.10 12.52
N LYS A 15 11.04 -14.51 12.91
CA LYS A 15 9.83 -13.69 12.79
C LYS A 15 9.89 -12.44 13.67
N LEU A 16 10.42 -12.58 14.89
CA LEU A 16 10.65 -11.45 15.78
C LEU A 16 11.72 -10.50 15.22
N GLU A 17 12.83 -11.01 14.71
CA GLU A 17 13.88 -10.21 14.07
C GLU A 17 13.31 -9.43 12.87
N TYR A 18 12.48 -10.06 12.04
CA TYR A 18 11.77 -9.39 10.95
C TYR A 18 10.92 -8.21 11.46
N LEU A 19 10.05 -8.44 12.46
CA LEU A 19 9.25 -7.37 13.06
C LEU A 19 10.12 -6.24 13.62
N ILE A 20 11.24 -6.57 14.29
CA ILE A 20 12.16 -5.57 14.82
C ILE A 20 12.77 -4.71 13.71
N HIS A 21 13.24 -5.35 12.63
CA HIS A 21 13.84 -4.66 11.49
C HIS A 21 12.86 -3.70 10.82
N HIS A 22 11.60 -4.10 10.67
CA HIS A 22 10.60 -3.35 9.90
C HIS A 22 9.75 -2.37 10.73
N ILE A 23 9.74 -2.47 12.05
CA ILE A 23 9.03 -1.54 12.95
C ILE A 23 9.97 -0.49 13.55
N PHE A 24 11.14 -0.91 14.03
CA PHE A 24 12.05 -0.02 14.78
C PHE A 24 13.22 0.51 13.95
N LEU A 25 13.48 -0.09 12.77
CA LEU A 25 14.55 0.31 11.85
C LEU A 25 15.92 0.50 12.56
N PRO A 26 16.45 -0.55 13.23
CA PRO A 26 17.71 -0.46 13.96
C PRO A 26 18.90 -0.19 13.02
N THR A 27 20.04 0.22 13.58
CA THR A 27 21.24 0.59 12.82
C THR A 27 21.78 -0.52 11.91
N LYS A 28 21.48 -1.79 12.21
CA LYS A 28 21.85 -2.95 11.39
C LYS A 28 20.58 -3.59 10.84
N LEU A 29 20.28 -3.31 9.57
CA LEU A 29 19.20 -3.94 8.81
C LEU A 29 19.69 -5.19 8.06
N PRO A 30 18.77 -6.05 7.58
CA PRO A 30 19.09 -7.11 6.64
C PRO A 30 19.87 -6.58 5.44
N GLY A 31 20.81 -7.39 4.92
CA GLY A 31 21.68 -6.99 3.81
C GLY A 31 21.03 -7.04 2.42
N GLY A 32 19.73 -7.34 2.35
CA GLY A 32 18.95 -7.50 1.13
C GLY A 32 17.45 -7.59 1.44
N ASP A 33 16.66 -7.78 0.39
CA ASP A 33 15.20 -7.95 0.50
C ASP A 33 14.87 -9.24 1.24
N ASP A 34 14.21 -9.11 2.40
CA ASP A 34 13.69 -10.20 3.21
C ASP A 34 12.15 -10.27 3.18
N SER A 35 11.53 -9.59 2.21
CA SER A 35 10.09 -9.60 1.98
C SER A 35 9.62 -10.99 1.54
N SER A 36 8.52 -11.44 2.12
CA SER A 36 7.79 -12.62 1.69
C SER A 36 6.32 -12.46 2.05
N ALA A 37 5.43 -13.19 1.37
CA ALA A 37 4.00 -13.15 1.68
C ALA A 37 3.71 -13.48 3.16
N GLU A 38 4.45 -14.42 3.75
CA GLU A 38 4.34 -14.78 5.15
C GLU A 38 4.80 -13.65 6.08
N ASN A 39 5.95 -13.05 5.79
CA ASN A 39 6.51 -11.95 6.58
C ASN A 39 5.66 -10.68 6.51
N GLU A 40 5.15 -10.33 5.32
CA GLU A 40 4.22 -9.22 5.15
C GLU A 40 2.92 -9.46 5.92
N THR A 41 2.35 -10.66 5.84
CA THR A 41 1.14 -11.03 6.58
C THR A 41 1.38 -10.94 8.10
N LEU A 42 2.54 -11.39 8.57
CA LEU A 42 2.95 -11.27 9.97
C LEU A 42 3.01 -9.80 10.41
N LEU A 43 3.65 -8.93 9.63
CA LEU A 43 3.78 -7.51 9.95
C LEU A 43 2.43 -6.80 9.97
N ILE A 44 1.60 -7.01 8.93
CA ILE A 44 0.25 -6.43 8.85
C ILE A 44 -0.59 -6.89 10.04
N GLY A 45 -0.58 -8.19 10.35
CA GLY A 45 -1.29 -8.75 11.50
C GLY A 45 -0.81 -8.19 12.84
N PHE A 46 0.51 -8.09 13.03
CA PHE A 46 1.09 -7.54 14.25
C PHE A 46 0.70 -6.07 14.47
N VAL A 47 0.76 -5.24 13.42
CA VAL A 47 0.38 -3.83 13.49
C VAL A 47 -1.12 -3.70 13.79
N LEU A 48 -1.97 -4.48 13.12
CA LEU A 48 -3.41 -4.48 13.36
C LEU A 48 -3.75 -4.88 14.80
N ASP A 49 -3.16 -5.96 15.31
CA ASP A 49 -3.34 -6.41 16.70
C ASP A 49 -2.87 -5.35 17.70
N SER A 50 -1.75 -4.67 17.40
CA SER A 50 -1.22 -3.59 18.24
C SER A 50 -2.18 -2.40 18.28
N LEU A 51 -2.77 -2.01 17.15
CA LEU A 51 -3.78 -0.94 17.09
C LEU A 51 -5.06 -1.31 17.84
N VAL A 52 -5.54 -2.55 17.72
CA VAL A 52 -6.70 -3.05 18.48
C VAL A 52 -6.45 -2.95 19.98
N ARG A 53 -5.29 -3.41 20.44
CA ARG A 53 -4.92 -3.34 21.87
C ARG A 53 -4.78 -1.90 22.34
N PHE A 54 -4.12 -1.05 21.56
CA PHE A 54 -3.96 0.36 21.90
C PHE A 54 -5.32 1.07 22.02
N LEU A 55 -6.27 0.78 21.14
CA LEU A 55 -7.61 1.34 21.20
C LEU A 55 -8.35 0.93 22.49
N GLY A 56 -8.15 -0.31 22.96
CA GLY A 56 -8.74 -0.81 24.21
C GLY A 56 -8.26 -0.08 25.47
N GLU A 57 -7.07 0.53 25.42
CA GLU A 57 -6.47 1.31 26.52
C GLU A 57 -6.69 2.82 26.38
N GLY A 58 -7.24 3.29 25.26
CA GLY A 58 -7.33 4.70 24.89
C GLY A 58 -8.58 5.44 25.38
N THR A 59 -8.56 6.78 25.27
CA THR A 59 -9.73 7.65 25.42
C THR A 59 -10.46 7.86 24.07
N SER A 60 -11.69 8.41 24.10
CA SER A 60 -12.51 8.63 22.90
C SER A 60 -11.87 9.51 21.81
N GLU A 61 -10.87 10.33 22.18
CA GLU A 61 -10.17 11.25 21.28
C GLU A 61 -9.37 10.52 20.19
N TYR A 62 -8.75 9.38 20.53
CA TYR A 62 -7.93 8.61 19.59
C TYR A 62 -8.76 7.74 18.63
N GLU A 63 -10.03 7.46 18.96
CA GLU A 63 -10.86 6.58 18.15
C GLU A 63 -11.05 7.11 16.72
N THR A 64 -11.15 8.43 16.58
CA THR A 64 -11.37 9.10 15.29
C THR A 64 -10.21 8.93 14.32
N ALA A 65 -8.97 8.80 14.82
CA ALA A 65 -7.79 8.56 14.00
C ALA A 65 -7.49 7.06 13.86
N ILE A 66 -7.70 6.26 14.90
CA ILE A 66 -7.28 4.85 14.93
C ILE A 66 -8.24 3.94 14.18
N LYS A 67 -9.57 4.17 14.28
CA LYS A 67 -10.55 3.32 13.60
C LYS A 67 -10.37 3.32 12.07
N PRO A 68 -10.18 4.47 11.39
CA PRO A 68 -9.86 4.49 9.98
C PRO A 68 -8.55 3.74 9.65
N CYS A 69 -7.49 3.92 10.45
CA CYS A 69 -6.24 3.20 10.27
C CYS A 69 -6.40 1.68 10.39
N MET A 70 -7.17 1.21 11.37
CA MET A 70 -7.49 -0.20 11.52
C MET A 70 -8.28 -0.74 10.32
N ALA A 71 -9.26 0.03 9.82
CA ALA A 71 -10.02 -0.35 8.64
C ALA A 71 -9.12 -0.47 7.41
N MET A 72 -8.21 0.48 7.19
CA MET A 72 -7.23 0.43 6.11
C MET A 72 -6.31 -0.78 6.19
N ILE A 73 -5.75 -1.07 7.38
CA ILE A 73 -4.81 -2.20 7.56
C ILE A 73 -5.53 -3.53 7.44
N LYS A 74 -6.76 -3.63 7.94
CA LYS A 74 -7.61 -4.81 7.74
C LYS A 74 -7.96 -5.00 6.26
N GLY A 75 -8.29 -3.92 5.56
CA GLY A 75 -8.52 -3.94 4.12
C GLY A 75 -7.27 -4.38 3.35
N LEU A 76 -6.10 -3.87 3.74
CA LEU A 76 -4.83 -4.32 3.17
C LEU A 76 -4.65 -5.84 3.33
N GLN A 77 -4.93 -6.39 4.51
CA GLN A 77 -4.88 -7.83 4.76
C GLN A 77 -5.86 -8.62 3.87
N ILE A 78 -7.11 -8.15 3.74
CA ILE A 78 -8.14 -8.79 2.90
C ILE A 78 -7.76 -8.75 1.41
N SER A 79 -7.15 -7.65 0.95
CA SER A 79 -6.80 -7.45 -0.45
C SER A 79 -5.59 -8.26 -0.93
N LYS A 80 -4.86 -8.91 -0.02
CA LYS A 80 -3.63 -9.66 -0.34
C LYS A 80 -3.97 -11.09 -0.79
N GLY A 81 -3.41 -11.47 -1.94
CA GLY A 81 -3.45 -12.85 -2.44
C GLY A 81 -2.42 -13.75 -1.76
N THR A 82 -2.44 -15.04 -2.09
CA THR A 82 -1.57 -16.07 -1.48
C THR A 82 -0.07 -15.82 -1.68
N GLN A 83 0.30 -15.08 -2.72
CA GLN A 83 1.69 -14.73 -3.05
C GLN A 83 2.10 -13.34 -2.53
N GLY A 84 1.27 -12.68 -1.72
CA GLY A 84 1.56 -11.34 -1.18
C GLY A 84 1.30 -10.19 -2.15
N SER A 85 1.00 -10.46 -3.43
CA SER A 85 0.47 -9.45 -4.36
C SER A 85 -0.98 -9.10 -4.04
N LEU A 86 -1.55 -8.07 -4.67
CA LEU A 86 -2.99 -7.82 -4.58
C LEU A 86 -3.75 -8.98 -5.25
N SER A 87 -4.93 -9.28 -4.73
CA SER A 87 -5.94 -10.14 -5.35
C SER A 87 -7.10 -9.25 -5.82
N ALA A 88 -7.55 -9.43 -7.06
CA ALA A 88 -8.68 -8.65 -7.58
C ALA A 88 -9.95 -8.88 -6.76
N ASP A 89 -10.24 -10.12 -6.38
CA ASP A 89 -11.40 -10.49 -5.56
C ASP A 89 -11.31 -9.88 -4.16
N GLY A 90 -10.14 -9.98 -3.52
CA GLY A 90 -9.89 -9.38 -2.21
C GLY A 90 -10.00 -7.85 -2.24
N ALA A 91 -9.45 -7.22 -3.27
CA ALA A 91 -9.56 -5.77 -3.44
C ALA A 91 -11.02 -5.33 -3.71
N GLN A 92 -11.79 -6.13 -4.47
CA GLN A 92 -13.20 -5.87 -4.73
C GLN A 92 -14.03 -5.99 -3.44
N GLU A 93 -13.75 -6.99 -2.61
CA GLU A 93 -14.38 -7.13 -1.29
C GLU A 93 -14.13 -5.90 -0.42
N VAL A 94 -12.89 -5.39 -0.39
CA VAL A 94 -12.55 -4.17 0.35
C VAL A 94 -13.33 -2.96 -0.15
N LEU A 95 -13.46 -2.79 -1.47
CA LEU A 95 -14.24 -1.69 -2.05
C LEU A 95 -15.73 -1.79 -1.70
N ARG A 96 -16.31 -3.00 -1.69
CA ARG A 96 -17.71 -3.22 -1.28
C ARG A 96 -17.96 -2.96 0.20
N GLN A 97 -16.93 -3.10 1.04
CA GLN A 97 -17.00 -2.82 2.47
C GLN A 97 -16.89 -1.33 2.83
N LEU A 98 -16.58 -0.44 1.86
CA LEU A 98 -16.53 1.00 2.11
C LEU A 98 -17.89 1.52 2.59
N SER A 99 -17.89 2.12 3.78
CA SER A 99 -19.09 2.66 4.44
C SER A 99 -18.81 4.03 5.06
N PRO A 100 -19.83 4.78 5.51
CA PRO A 100 -19.61 6.03 6.24
C PRO A 100 -18.73 5.86 7.50
N GLU A 101 -18.79 4.71 8.15
CA GLU A 101 -18.01 4.37 9.36
C GLU A 101 -16.59 3.87 9.04
N ALA A 102 -16.38 3.33 7.84
CA ALA A 102 -15.08 2.89 7.32
C ALA A 102 -14.89 3.39 5.87
N PRO A 103 -14.73 4.70 5.66
CA PRO A 103 -14.79 5.30 4.33
C PRO A 103 -13.47 5.24 3.57
N VAL A 104 -12.50 4.43 4.02
CA VAL A 104 -11.14 4.44 3.50
C VAL A 104 -10.64 3.03 3.26
N ALA A 105 -10.05 2.81 2.08
CA ALA A 105 -9.33 1.59 1.72
C ALA A 105 -7.92 1.92 1.25
N LEU A 106 -6.97 1.04 1.56
CA LEU A 106 -5.57 1.18 1.17
C LEU A 106 -5.12 -0.06 0.40
N PHE A 107 -4.54 0.16 -0.78
CA PHE A 107 -3.99 -0.90 -1.63
C PHE A 107 -2.48 -0.72 -1.83
N HIS A 108 -1.73 -1.80 -1.62
CA HIS A 108 -0.29 -1.85 -1.84
C HIS A 108 0.03 -2.45 -3.22
N VAL A 109 0.55 -1.64 -4.14
CA VAL A 109 0.95 -2.05 -5.49
C VAL A 109 2.48 -2.28 -5.52
N ALA A 110 2.90 -3.40 -4.90
CA ALA A 110 4.30 -3.67 -4.57
C ALA A 110 5.26 -3.57 -5.75
N ALA A 111 4.96 -4.24 -6.87
CA ALA A 111 5.84 -4.24 -8.04
C ALA A 111 6.04 -2.87 -8.70
N GLN A 112 5.23 -1.87 -8.34
CA GLN A 112 5.32 -0.49 -8.84
C GLN A 112 5.74 0.51 -7.79
N ASN A 113 6.18 0.09 -6.59
CA ASN A 113 6.55 1.01 -5.51
C ASN A 113 5.45 2.06 -5.22
N GLY A 114 4.18 1.65 -5.33
CA GLY A 114 3.05 2.56 -5.30
C GLY A 114 1.96 2.13 -4.32
N GLY A 115 1.28 3.13 -3.77
CA GLY A 115 0.06 2.97 -2.97
C GLY A 115 -1.12 3.64 -3.63
N VAL A 116 -2.31 3.10 -3.39
CA VAL A 116 -3.58 3.73 -3.75
C VAL A 116 -4.46 3.82 -2.51
N LEU A 117 -4.80 5.04 -2.12
CA LEU A 117 -5.78 5.32 -1.09
C LEU A 117 -7.11 5.63 -1.77
N VAL A 118 -8.17 4.92 -1.37
CA VAL A 118 -9.53 5.16 -1.86
C VAL A 118 -10.35 5.69 -0.70
N HIS A 119 -10.89 6.89 -0.85
CA HIS A 119 -11.73 7.53 0.15
C HIS A 119 -13.15 7.79 -0.40
N LYS A 120 -14.17 7.20 0.23
CA LYS A 120 -15.57 7.36 -0.16
C LYS A 120 -16.26 8.41 0.72
N THR A 121 -16.91 9.37 0.08
CA THR A 121 -17.83 10.34 0.70
C THR A 121 -19.28 9.97 0.37
N MET A 122 -20.24 10.82 0.73
CA MET A 122 -21.64 10.61 0.37
C MET A 122 -21.90 10.71 -1.15
N THR A 123 -21.08 11.47 -1.88
CA THR A 123 -21.37 11.83 -3.29
C THR A 123 -20.26 11.41 -4.26
N SER A 124 -19.04 11.30 -3.76
CA SER A 124 -17.86 11.02 -4.57
C SER A 124 -16.90 10.05 -3.90
N VAL A 125 -16.07 9.41 -4.71
CA VAL A 125 -14.95 8.59 -4.31
C VAL A 125 -13.65 9.18 -4.85
N PHE A 126 -12.69 9.37 -3.96
CA PHE A 126 -11.38 9.93 -4.26
C PHE A 126 -10.36 8.79 -4.34
N PHE A 127 -9.59 8.79 -5.43
CA PHE A 127 -8.50 7.87 -5.67
C PHE A 127 -7.20 8.65 -5.62
N GLU A 128 -6.44 8.44 -4.56
CA GLU A 128 -5.17 9.11 -4.31
C GLU A 128 -4.02 8.15 -4.53
N THR A 129 -3.10 8.50 -5.42
CA THR A 129 -1.96 7.65 -5.76
C THR A 129 -0.67 8.26 -5.25
N PHE A 130 0.23 7.42 -4.74
CA PHE A 130 1.47 7.88 -4.12
C PHE A 130 2.62 6.87 -4.21
N GLU A 131 3.85 7.40 -4.10
CA GLU A 131 5.09 6.63 -4.05
C GLU A 131 5.35 6.09 -2.64
N LEU A 132 5.70 4.80 -2.50
CA LEU A 132 5.98 4.22 -1.18
C LEU A 132 7.40 4.56 -0.71
N SER A 133 8.40 4.20 -1.51
CA SER A 133 9.82 4.41 -1.21
C SER A 133 10.44 5.41 -2.18
N PRO A 134 11.27 6.35 -1.70
CA PRO A 134 11.99 7.25 -2.59
C PRO A 134 13.07 6.51 -3.38
N ALA A 135 13.53 7.10 -4.48
CA ALA A 135 14.70 6.61 -5.20
C ALA A 135 15.95 6.64 -4.29
N ASN A 136 16.75 5.56 -4.33
CA ASN A 136 18.00 5.46 -3.57
C ASN A 136 18.95 6.63 -3.82
N LYS A 137 19.02 7.14 -5.05
CA LYS A 137 19.80 8.34 -5.37
C LYS A 137 19.33 9.57 -4.58
N ALA A 138 18.02 9.78 -4.44
CA ALA A 138 17.49 10.92 -3.70
C ALA A 138 17.83 10.80 -2.21
N VAL A 139 17.72 9.60 -1.63
CA VAL A 139 18.11 9.33 -0.24
C VAL A 139 19.59 9.60 -0.01
N MET A 140 20.46 9.07 -0.86
CA MET A 140 21.91 9.12 -0.67
C MET A 140 22.53 10.49 -0.97
N THR A 141 21.90 11.30 -1.81
CA THR A 141 22.45 12.62 -2.23
C THR A 141 21.87 13.80 -1.47
N THR A 142 20.71 13.64 -0.81
CA THR A 142 20.08 14.74 -0.07
C THR A 142 20.91 15.10 1.16
N GLN A 143 21.31 16.37 1.24
CA GLN A 143 21.87 16.93 2.46
C GLN A 143 20.73 17.38 3.38
N GLY A 144 20.67 16.83 4.59
CA GLY A 144 19.61 17.15 5.56
C GLY A 144 18.36 16.28 5.37
N ARG A 145 17.19 16.90 5.22
CA ARG A 145 15.89 16.20 5.18
C ARG A 145 15.38 16.07 3.75
N LEU A 146 15.12 14.84 3.32
CA LEU A 146 14.41 14.56 2.09
C LEU A 146 12.94 14.99 2.25
N VAL A 147 12.48 15.91 1.40
CA VAL A 147 11.09 16.34 1.34
C VAL A 147 10.38 15.55 0.26
N ARG A 148 9.24 14.95 0.60
CA ARG A 148 8.38 14.21 -0.31
C ARG A 148 6.96 14.77 -0.22
N GLN A 149 6.24 14.80 -1.33
CA GLN A 149 4.87 15.26 -1.39
C GLN A 149 3.93 14.06 -1.51
N PHE A 150 2.88 14.05 -0.69
CA PHE A 150 1.90 12.98 -0.61
C PHE A 150 0.47 13.51 -0.42
N PRO A 151 -0.51 12.99 -1.16
CA PRO A 151 -0.37 12.10 -2.32
C PRO A 151 0.22 12.80 -3.56
N ALA A 152 0.55 12.04 -4.60
CA ALA A 152 1.09 12.59 -5.86
C ALA A 152 -0.02 13.08 -6.80
N ASN A 153 -1.12 12.33 -6.88
CA ASN A 153 -2.31 12.68 -7.66
C ASN A 153 -3.58 12.29 -6.91
N ALA A 154 -4.67 13.00 -7.19
CA ALA A 154 -6.01 12.69 -6.71
C ALA A 154 -7.00 12.76 -7.89
N THR A 155 -7.85 11.74 -8.01
CA THR A 155 -8.94 11.68 -9.01
C THR A 155 -10.26 11.45 -8.30
N GLU A 156 -11.24 12.31 -8.55
CA GLU A 156 -12.61 12.21 -8.03
C GLU A 156 -13.50 11.50 -9.06
N ILE A 157 -14.26 10.51 -8.61
CA ILE A 157 -15.26 9.78 -9.40
C ILE A 157 -16.59 9.84 -8.64
N SER A 158 -17.71 9.96 -9.35
CA SER A 158 -19.03 9.99 -8.72
C SER A 158 -19.36 8.65 -8.04
N CYS A 159 -20.13 8.65 -6.94
CA CYS A 159 -20.57 7.40 -6.33
C CYS A 159 -21.30 6.45 -7.32
N PRO A 160 -22.22 6.93 -8.18
CA PRO A 160 -22.86 6.07 -9.18
C PRO A 160 -21.87 5.37 -10.13
N ASP A 161 -20.87 6.10 -10.64
CA ASP A 161 -19.87 5.51 -11.54
C ASP A 161 -18.94 4.55 -10.80
N PHE A 162 -18.62 4.85 -9.53
CA PHE A 162 -17.83 3.96 -8.68
C PHE A 162 -18.59 2.68 -8.29
N GLU A 163 -19.90 2.75 -8.09
CA GLU A 163 -20.75 1.63 -7.70
C GLU A 163 -21.09 0.71 -8.88
N ASP A 164 -20.76 1.11 -10.11
CA ASP A 164 -20.81 0.23 -11.27
C ASP A 164 -19.87 -0.98 -11.08
N GLU A 165 -20.44 -2.19 -11.12
CA GLU A 165 -19.67 -3.41 -10.87
C GLU A 165 -18.59 -3.65 -11.94
N THR A 166 -18.80 -3.16 -13.16
CA THR A 166 -17.81 -3.27 -14.25
C THR A 166 -16.61 -2.37 -13.95
N PHE A 167 -16.85 -1.13 -13.53
CA PHE A 167 -15.81 -0.21 -13.10
C PHE A 167 -14.96 -0.83 -11.98
N GLN A 168 -15.58 -1.29 -10.90
CA GLN A 168 -14.85 -1.90 -9.78
C GLN A 168 -14.05 -3.13 -10.24
N SER A 169 -14.64 -4.00 -11.05
CA SER A 169 -13.95 -5.19 -11.55
C SER A 169 -12.73 -4.85 -12.42
N VAL A 170 -12.87 -3.86 -13.33
CA VAL A 170 -11.76 -3.40 -14.17
C VAL A 170 -10.67 -2.75 -13.32
N PHE A 171 -11.05 -1.92 -12.35
CA PHE A 171 -10.12 -1.26 -11.45
C PHE A 171 -9.32 -2.26 -10.61
N THR A 172 -9.98 -3.23 -9.95
CA THR A 172 -9.29 -4.20 -9.09
C THR A 172 -8.41 -5.16 -9.87
N LYS A 173 -8.84 -5.62 -11.06
CA LYS A 173 -7.98 -6.41 -11.98
C LYS A 173 -6.78 -5.61 -12.48
N THR A 174 -6.95 -4.30 -12.71
CA THR A 174 -5.84 -3.42 -13.08
C THR A 174 -4.82 -3.32 -11.94
N LEU A 175 -5.29 -3.11 -10.71
CA LEU A 175 -4.42 -3.07 -9.53
C LEU A 175 -3.71 -4.41 -9.27
N GLU A 176 -4.42 -5.54 -9.36
CA GLU A 176 -3.83 -6.88 -9.25
C GLU A 176 -2.68 -7.02 -10.24
N LYS A 177 -2.93 -6.76 -11.53
CA LYS A 177 -1.92 -6.84 -12.58
C LYS A 177 -0.72 -5.94 -12.29
N MET A 178 -0.96 -4.68 -11.91
CA MET A 178 0.11 -3.75 -11.56
C MET A 178 0.93 -4.23 -10.36
N SER A 179 0.29 -4.90 -9.38
CA SER A 179 0.94 -5.29 -8.13
C SER A 179 1.98 -6.40 -8.27
N HIS A 180 1.93 -7.21 -9.34
CA HIS A 180 2.86 -8.30 -9.57
C HIS A 180 3.63 -8.21 -10.90
N GLN A 181 3.11 -7.50 -11.91
CA GLN A 181 3.82 -7.36 -13.19
C GLN A 181 4.85 -6.25 -13.12
N THR A 182 6.12 -6.57 -13.34
CA THR A 182 7.15 -5.55 -13.50
C THR A 182 7.08 -4.91 -14.90
N VAL A 183 7.25 -3.59 -14.98
CA VAL A 183 7.43 -2.86 -16.23
C VAL A 183 8.93 -2.56 -16.43
N GLN A 184 9.56 -3.09 -17.48
CA GLN A 184 11.02 -3.00 -17.64
C GLN A 184 11.53 -1.55 -17.68
N GLU A 185 10.74 -0.63 -18.21
CA GLU A 185 11.07 0.78 -18.34
C GLU A 185 10.97 1.55 -17.01
N THR A 186 10.36 0.95 -15.98
CA THR A 186 10.34 1.50 -14.61
C THR A 186 11.53 1.03 -13.78
N LYS A 187 12.25 0.01 -14.26
CA LYS A 187 13.52 -0.45 -13.68
C LYS A 187 14.66 0.39 -14.22
N HIS A 188 15.49 0.92 -13.34
CA HIS A 188 16.66 1.69 -13.72
C HIS A 188 17.72 0.74 -14.31
N LYS A 189 18.01 0.89 -15.60
CA LYS A 189 19.09 0.15 -16.28
C LYS A 189 20.35 0.99 -16.27
N VAL A 190 21.26 0.75 -15.32
CA VAL A 190 22.59 1.37 -15.37
C VAL A 190 23.57 0.43 -16.06
N ARG A 191 24.16 0.88 -17.17
CA ARG A 191 25.32 0.20 -17.79
C ARG A 191 26.57 0.50 -16.97
N LYS A 192 27.10 -0.48 -16.25
CA LYS A 192 28.49 -0.44 -15.78
C LYS A 192 29.39 -1.26 -16.71
N ALA A 193 30.48 -0.63 -17.15
CA ALA A 193 31.66 -1.23 -17.77
C ALA A 193 31.46 -2.52 -18.60
N LYS A 194 31.02 -2.38 -19.87
CA LYS A 194 31.05 -3.42 -20.93
C LYS A 194 30.42 -4.79 -20.65
N GLN A 195 29.84 -5.04 -19.48
CA GLN A 195 28.99 -6.21 -19.18
C GLN A 195 27.75 -5.72 -18.43
N GLY A 196 26.59 -5.82 -19.07
CA GLY A 196 25.32 -5.45 -18.46
C GLY A 196 24.95 -6.44 -17.36
N HIS A 197 25.22 -6.07 -16.12
CA HIS A 197 24.58 -6.67 -14.96
C HIS A 197 23.42 -5.76 -14.55
N ASP A 198 22.24 -6.33 -14.36
CA ASP A 198 21.10 -5.61 -13.78
C ASP A 198 21.51 -5.16 -12.37
N GLU A 199 21.57 -3.85 -12.14
CA GLU A 199 21.69 -3.32 -10.78
C GLU A 199 20.32 -3.45 -10.11
N ASP A 200 20.09 -4.62 -9.53
CA ASP A 200 18.88 -5.06 -8.80
C ASP A 200 18.64 -4.27 -7.49
N ARG A 201 19.11 -3.02 -7.42
CA ARG A 201 19.22 -2.20 -6.21
C ARG A 201 18.65 -0.79 -6.34
N GLU A 202 18.04 -0.41 -7.45
CA GLU A 202 17.34 0.89 -7.55
C GLU A 202 15.84 0.73 -7.31
N THR A 203 15.26 1.67 -6.57
CA THR A 203 13.83 1.72 -6.29
C THR A 203 13.05 1.82 -7.60
N VAL A 204 11.98 1.03 -7.74
CA VAL A 204 11.12 1.08 -8.93
C VAL A 204 10.49 2.47 -9.05
N ASN A 205 10.52 3.03 -10.26
CA ASN A 205 9.85 4.30 -10.55
C ASN A 205 8.32 4.13 -10.47
N PRO A 206 7.61 4.94 -9.67
CA PRO A 206 6.21 4.70 -9.34
C PRO A 206 5.21 5.15 -10.42
N ARG A 207 5.68 5.66 -11.58
CA ARG A 207 4.84 6.27 -12.64
C ARG A 207 3.67 5.41 -13.14
N ILE A 208 3.74 4.09 -12.99
CA ILE A 208 2.61 3.22 -13.36
C ILE A 208 1.42 3.47 -12.43
N VAL A 209 1.69 3.73 -11.14
CA VAL A 209 0.68 4.07 -10.14
C VAL A 209 0.47 5.57 -10.06
N THR A 210 1.52 6.40 -10.17
CA THR A 210 1.38 7.85 -9.99
C THR A 210 0.91 8.58 -11.24
N ASP A 211 1.13 8.04 -12.46
CA ASP A 211 0.87 8.77 -13.71
C ASP A 211 -0.13 8.01 -14.60
N LEU A 212 0.13 6.73 -14.87
CA LEU A 212 -0.72 5.91 -15.76
C LEU A 212 -2.08 5.63 -15.13
N LEU A 213 -2.13 5.13 -13.90
CA LEU A 213 -3.40 4.80 -13.23
C LEU A 213 -4.33 6.03 -13.11
N PRO A 214 -3.89 7.22 -12.65
CA PRO A 214 -4.72 8.43 -12.67
C PRO A 214 -5.16 8.82 -14.08
N SER A 215 -4.33 8.61 -15.09
CA SER A 215 -4.72 8.87 -16.49
C SER A 215 -5.86 7.97 -16.96
N ILE A 216 -5.92 6.72 -16.49
CA ILE A 216 -7.04 5.81 -16.74
C ILE A 216 -8.28 6.27 -15.96
N LEU A 217 -8.13 6.59 -14.67
CA LEU A 217 -9.24 7.00 -13.80
C LEU A 217 -9.93 8.29 -14.27
N ARG A 218 -9.18 9.22 -14.88
CA ARG A 218 -9.72 10.43 -15.51
C ARG A 218 -10.68 10.17 -16.68
N GLY A 219 -10.74 8.95 -17.21
CA GLY A 219 -11.79 8.57 -18.16
C GLY A 219 -13.19 8.48 -17.54
N ALA A 220 -13.27 8.28 -16.22
CA ALA A 220 -14.51 8.14 -15.45
C ALA A 220 -14.68 9.24 -14.37
N GLY A 221 -13.78 10.22 -14.34
CA GLY A 221 -13.71 11.19 -13.26
C GLY A 221 -12.87 12.41 -13.58
N ASN A 222 -12.65 13.25 -12.57
CA ASN A 222 -11.94 14.52 -12.71
C ASN A 222 -10.70 14.54 -11.83
N GLN A 223 -9.62 15.14 -12.33
CA GLN A 223 -8.46 15.42 -11.48
C GLN A 223 -8.82 16.54 -10.50
N VAL A 224 -8.47 16.33 -9.23
CA VAL A 224 -8.68 17.31 -8.17
C VAL A 224 -7.35 17.63 -7.48
N SER A 225 -7.33 18.69 -6.67
CA SER A 225 -6.18 18.97 -5.81
C SER A 225 -5.99 17.85 -4.79
N VAL A 226 -4.75 17.48 -4.55
CA VAL A 226 -4.41 16.65 -3.39
C VAL A 226 -4.75 17.40 -2.08
N PRO A 227 -5.15 16.70 -1.00
CA PRO A 227 -5.51 17.31 0.28
C PRO A 227 -4.40 18.16 0.92
#